data_AF-A0A0A9GUZ2-F1
#
_entry.id   AF-A0A0A9GUZ2-F1
#
_cell.length_a   1.000
_cell.length_b   1.000
_cell.length_c   1.000
_cell.angle_alpha   90.00
_cell.angle_beta   90.00
_cell.angle_gamma   90.00
#
_symmetry.space_group_name_H-M   'P 1'
#
loop_
_entity.id
_entity.type
_entity.pdbx_description
1 polymer ?
#
loop_
_entity_poly.entity_id
_entity_poly.type
_entity_poly.pdbx_seq_one_letter_code
_entity_poly.pdbx_strand_id
1 'polypeptide(L)' 'MRYHFIRDCVDQGKARVDSISIFEQLADILTKGLGKTAFQELCSKIGMIKI' A
#
# COMPACT_ATOMS: atom_id res chain seq x y z
N MET A 1 -21.57 17.65 -1.55
CA MET A 1 -20.23 17.92 -2.09
C MET A 1 -19.35 16.72 -1.81
N ARG A 2 -18.97 15.92 -2.83
CA ARG A 2 -17.91 14.93 -2.66
C ARG A 2 -16.60 15.62 -3.04
N TYR A 3 -15.76 15.90 -2.06
CA TYR A 3 -14.40 16.37 -2.31
C TYR A 3 -13.59 15.19 -2.81
N HIS A 4 -13.19 15.22 -4.07
CA HIS A 4 -12.40 14.17 -4.70
C HIS A 4 -10.94 14.59 -4.84
N PHE A 5 -10.36 15.13 -3.77
CA PHE A 5 -9.01 15.70 -3.78
C PHE A 5 -7.97 14.78 -4.47
N ILE A 6 -7.98 13.48 -4.15
CA ILE A 6 -7.05 12.52 -4.76
C ILE A 6 -7.31 12.36 -6.27
N ARG A 7 -8.57 12.36 -6.71
CA ARG A 7 -8.90 12.30 -8.14
C ARG A 7 -8.47 13.57 -8.86
N ASP A 8 -8.72 14.74 -8.26
CA ASP A 8 -8.28 16.02 -8.82
C ASP A 8 -6.76 16.09 -8.95
N CYS A 9 -6.02 15.54 -7.98
CA CYS A 9 -4.56 15.40 -8.06
C CYS A 9 -4.13 14.49 -9.22
N VAL A 10 -4.83 13.39 -9.48
CA VAL A 10 -4.54 12.49 -10.60
C VAL A 10 -4.85 13.15 -11.93
N ASP A 11 -6.02 13.79 -12.05
CA ASP A 11 -6.46 14.47 -13.27
C ASP A 11 -5.54 15.66 -13.64
N GLN A 12 -5.00 16.34 -12.62
CA GLN A 12 -4.00 17.41 -12.80
C GLN A 12 -2.57 16.89 -12.99
N GLY A 13 -2.36 15.56 -13.01
CA GLY A 13 -1.03 14.95 -13.14
C GLY A 13 -0.09 15.15 -11.94
N LYS A 14 -0.61 15.62 -10.81
CA LYS A 14 0.14 15.81 -9.55
C LYS A 14 0.43 14.48 -8.85
N ALA A 15 -0.37 13.46 -9.14
CA ALA A 15 -0.17 12.10 -8.67
C ALA A 15 -0.50 11.11 -9.80
N ARG A 16 0.07 9.92 -9.71
CA ARG A 16 -0.23 8.80 -10.59
C ARG A 16 -0.67 7.62 -9.75
N VAL A 17 -1.66 6.87 -10.23
CA VAL A 17 -2.09 5.63 -9.62
C VAL A 17 -1.50 4.49 -10.42
N ASP A 18 -0.70 3.66 -9.77
CA ASP A 18 -0.16 2.44 -10.33
C ASP A 18 -0.72 1.24 -9.57
N SER A 19 -1.04 0.16 -10.29
CA SER A 19 -1.40 -1.10 -9.67
C SER A 19 -0.14 -1.85 -9.26
N ILE A 20 -0.06 -2.23 -8.00
CA ILE A 20 0.99 -3.11 -7.50
C ILE A 20 0.39 -4.45 -7.10
N SER A 21 1.23 -5.50 -7.13
CA SER A 21 0.83 -6.81 -6.64
C SER A 21 0.42 -6.72 -5.16
N ILE A 22 -0.58 -7.50 -4.76
CA ILE A 22 -1.03 -7.58 -3.36
C ILE A 22 0.12 -7.96 -2.42
N PHE A 23 1.10 -8.73 -2.90
CA PHE A 23 2.27 -9.13 -2.12
C PHE A 23 3.31 -8.02 -1.97
N GLU A 24 3.22 -6.93 -2.76
CA GLU A 24 4.12 -5.79 -2.70
C GLU A 24 3.48 -4.55 -2.04
N GLN A 25 2.20 -4.63 -1.69
CA GLN A 25 1.47 -3.51 -1.09
C GLN A 25 1.79 -3.38 0.41
N LEU A 26 2.97 -2.85 0.74
CA LEU A 26 3.50 -2.73 2.11
C LEU A 26 2.57 -1.97 3.08
N ALA A 27 1.73 -1.06 2.58
CA ALA A 27 0.74 -0.34 3.39
C ALA A 27 -0.32 -1.25 4.03
N ASP A 28 -0.52 -2.46 3.49
CA ASP A 28 -1.49 -3.42 4.00
C ASP A 28 -1.14 -3.90 5.41
N ILE A 29 0.14 -3.89 5.79
CA ILE A 29 0.60 -4.19 7.15
C ILE A 29 -0.12 -3.31 8.19
N LEU A 30 -0.39 -2.05 7.83
CA LEU A 30 -0.93 -1.05 8.76
C LEU A 30 -2.45 -0.88 8.66
N THR A 31 -3.08 -1.43 7.62
CA THR A 31 -4.47 -1.11 7.27
C THR A 31 -5.38 -2.34 7.21
N LYS A 32 -4.82 -3.55 7.19
CA LYS A 32 -5.56 -4.80 7.05
C LYS A 32 -5.20 -5.80 8.14
N GLY A 33 -6.18 -6.63 8.52
CA GLY A 33 -5.94 -7.83 9.33
C GLY A 33 -5.39 -8.95 8.44
N LEU A 34 -4.07 -9.01 8.32
CA LEU A 34 -3.39 -10.01 7.47
C LEU A 34 -3.21 -11.34 8.18
N GLY A 35 -3.23 -12.43 7.42
CA GLY A 35 -2.80 -13.75 7.91
C GLY A 35 -1.31 -13.75 8.26
N LYS A 36 -0.91 -14.63 9.18
CA LYS A 36 0.45 -14.68 9.74
C LYS A 36 1.56 -14.69 8.68
N THR A 37 1.45 -15.56 7.67
CA THR A 37 2.48 -15.69 6.61
C THR A 37 2.62 -14.40 5.81
N ALA A 38 1.51 -13.85 5.32
CA ALA A 38 1.53 -12.59 4.54
C ALA A 38 2.05 -11.42 5.39
N PHE A 39 1.69 -11.34 6.67
CA PHE A 39 2.21 -10.33 7.58
C PHE A 39 3.74 -10.46 7.75
N GLN A 40 4.26 -11.68 7.96
CA GLN A 40 5.70 -11.92 8.12
C GLN A 40 6.49 -11.60 6.84
N GLU A 41 5.98 -11.98 5.67
CA GLU A 41 6.59 -11.65 4.37
C GLU A 41 6.70 -10.13 4.19
N LEU A 42 5.62 -9.40 4.45
CA LEU A 42 5.62 -7.94 4.33
C LEU A 42 6.52 -7.28 5.40
N CYS A 43 6.56 -7.79 6.64
CA CYS A 43 7.49 -7.34 7.68
C CYS A 43 8.96 -7.52 7.28
N SER A 44 9.30 -8.63 6.61
CA SER A 44 10.64 -8.84 6.07
C SER A 44 10.99 -7.78 5.01
N LYS A 45 10.05 -7.45 4.11
CA LYS A 45 10.26 -6.44 3.06
C LYS A 45 10.49 -5.03 3.59
N ILE A 46 9.89 -4.66 4.72
CA ILE A 46 10.16 -3.37 5.40
C ILE A 46 11.36 -3.41 6.34
N GLY A 47 12.10 -4.52 6.38
CA GLY A 47 13.31 -4.67 7.19
C GLY A 47 13.07 -4.86 8.69
N MET A 48 11.84 -5.19 9.11
CA MET A 48 11.54 -5.48 10.52
C MET A 48 12.01 -6.87 10.95
N ILE A 49 12.23 -7.77 9.99
CA ILE A 49 12.78 -9.11 10.24
C ILE A 49 14.11 -9.21 9.49
N LYS A 50 15.19 -9.49 10.22
CA LYS A 50 16.44 -9.97 9.60
C LYS A 50 16.24 -11.45 9.25
N ILE A 51 16.35 -11.77 7.97
CA ILE A 51 16.56 -13.13 7.49
C ILE A 51 18.00 -13.53 7.79
#